data_AF-X0ZF92-F1
#
_entry.id   AF-X0ZF92-F1
#
_cell.length_a   1.000
_cell.length_b   1.000
_cell.length_c   1.000
_cell.angle_alpha   90.00
_cell.angle_beta   90.00
_cell.angle_gamma   90.00
#
_symmetry.space_group_name_H-M   'P 1'
#
loop_
_entity.id
_entity.type
_entity.pdbx_description
1 polymer ?
#
loop_
_entity_poly.entity_id
_entity_poly.type
_entity_poly.pdbx_seq_one_letter_code
_entity_poly.pdbx_strand_id
1 'polypeptide(L)'
;MKAIVYIERGPPAVFQQIEIEIPTPKDDEVLVKVHAASVNSWDWELLRTRPSMISLGKRSDPRYKILGADIAGRVDSVGRDVKKFQPGDEVFGDLCNSG
;
A
#
# COMPACT_ATOMS: atom_id res chain seq x y z
N MET A 1 -0.62 -1.84 13.27
CA MET A 1 -1.51 -2.60 12.37
C MET A 1 -0.77 -3.78 11.75
N LYS A 2 -1.49 -4.84 11.35
CA LYS A 2 -0.91 -5.94 10.57
C LYS A 2 -0.77 -5.51 9.11
N ALA A 3 0.35 -5.84 8.48
CA ALA A 3 0.60 -5.57 7.06
C ALA A 3 1.28 -6.77 6.40
N ILE A 4 0.96 -7.00 5.13
CA ILE A 4 1.70 -7.94 4.27
C ILE A 4 2.81 -7.15 3.58
N VAL A 5 4.06 -7.54 3.84
CA VAL A 5 5.25 -6.88 3.30
C VAL A 5 6.12 -7.84 2.50
N TYR A 6 6.95 -7.29 1.62
CA TYR A 6 8.01 -8.03 0.93
C TYR A 6 9.31 -7.23 0.95
N ILE A 7 10.43 -7.91 1.21
CA ILE A 7 11.77 -7.30 1.32
C ILE A 7 12.54 -7.46 0.01
N GLU A 8 12.21 -8.49 -0.76
CA GLU A 8 12.78 -8.76 -2.07
C GLU A 8 11.70 -9.19 -3.06
N ARG A 9 11.90 -8.82 -4.33
CA ARG A 9 11.03 -9.25 -5.43
C ARG A 9 11.15 -10.75 -5.64
N GLY A 10 10.03 -11.47 -5.76
CA GLY A 10 10.06 -12.92 -5.88
C GLY A 10 8.67 -13.57 -5.90
N PRO A 11 8.60 -14.91 -5.80
CA PRO A 11 7.33 -15.65 -5.73
C PRO A 11 6.55 -15.30 -4.45
N PRO A 12 5.26 -15.65 -4.34
CA PRO A 12 4.44 -15.30 -3.17
C PRO A 12 5.02 -15.67 -1.79
N ALA A 13 5.93 -16.65 -1.73
CA ALA A 13 6.64 -17.03 -0.51
C ALA A 13 7.51 -15.90 0.09
N VAL A 14 7.82 -14.83 -0.66
CA VAL A 14 8.56 -13.66 -0.14
C VAL A 14 7.72 -12.77 0.76
N PHE A 15 6.39 -12.94 0.76
CA PHE A 15 5.49 -12.15 1.59
C PHE A 15 5.55 -12.58 3.04
N GLN A 16 5.61 -11.60 3.92
CA GLN A 16 5.58 -11.79 5.36
C GLN A 16 4.49 -10.92 5.96
N GLN A 17 3.73 -11.48 6.89
CA GLN A 17 2.84 -10.68 7.73
C GLN A 17 3.64 -10.15 8.92
N ILE A 18 3.70 -8.83 9.06
CA ILE A 18 4.36 -8.17 10.19
C ILE A 18 3.40 -7.21 10.89
N GLU A 19 3.76 -6.79 12.10
CA GLU A 19 3.12 -5.65 12.76
C GLU A 19 3.96 -4.39 12.51
N ILE A 20 3.29 -3.31 12.11
CA ILE A 20 3.87 -1.98 11.91
C ILE A 20 3.06 -0.94 12.69
N GLU A 21 3.63 0.24 12.89
CA GLU A 21 2.90 1.38 13.45
C GLU A 21 1.75 1.80 12.54
N ILE A 22 0.69 2.37 13.14
CA ILE A 22 -0.41 2.96 12.36
C ILE A 22 0.10 4.30 11.85
N PRO A 23 0.04 4.58 10.53
CA PRO A 23 0.50 5.85 9.99
C PRO A 23 -0.42 7.00 10.44
N THR A 24 0.17 8.17 10.65
CA THR A 24 -0.56 9.41 10.92
C THR A 24 -0.78 10.13 9.59
N PRO A 25 -2.03 10.48 9.19
CA PRO A 25 -2.27 11.19 7.95
C PRO A 25 -1.66 12.60 8.00
N LYS A 26 -1.12 13.08 6.87
CA LYS A 26 -0.76 14.49 6.70
C LYS A 26 -2.01 15.37 6.65
N ASP A 27 -1.78 16.69 6.62
CA ASP A 27 -2.84 17.70 6.67
C ASP A 27 -3.88 17.55 5.54
N ASP A 28 -3.51 17.03 4.38
CA ASP A 28 -4.36 16.80 3.20
C ASP A 28 -4.74 15.32 2.96
N GLU A 29 -4.38 14.41 3.86
CA GLU A 29 -4.58 12.97 3.72
C GLU A 29 -5.71 12.44 4.63
N VAL A 30 -6.21 11.25 4.31
CA VAL A 30 -7.16 10.50 5.15
C VAL A 30 -6.55 9.17 5.55
N LEU A 31 -6.73 8.77 6.81
CA LEU A 31 -6.41 7.44 7.27
C LEU A 31 -7.66 6.56 7.15
N VAL A 32 -7.54 5.47 6.40
CA VAL A 32 -8.65 4.52 6.19
C VAL A 32 -8.36 3.21 6.91
N LYS A 33 -9.30 2.77 7.74
CA LYS A 33 -9.34 1.41 8.25
C LYS A 33 -9.82 0.49 7.13
N VAL A 34 -8.88 -0.17 6.48
CA VAL A 34 -9.14 -1.07 5.35
C VAL A 34 -9.92 -2.30 5.81
N HIS A 35 -11.03 -2.58 5.13
CA HIS A 35 -11.83 -3.80 5.31
C HIS A 35 -11.61 -4.80 4.18
N ALA A 36 -11.37 -4.31 2.96
CA ALA A 36 -11.07 -5.11 1.79
C ALA A 36 -10.05 -4.40 0.89
N ALA A 37 -9.26 -5.20 0.20
CA ALA A 37 -8.38 -4.79 -0.90
C ALA A 37 -8.45 -5.89 -1.97
N SER A 38 -8.35 -5.52 -3.24
CA SER A 38 -8.32 -6.50 -4.32
C SER A 38 -6.89 -6.85 -4.74
N VAL A 39 -6.74 -7.98 -5.44
CA VAL A 39 -5.47 -8.39 -6.05
C VAL A 39 -5.53 -8.06 -7.54
N ASN A 40 -4.61 -7.20 -7.97
CA ASN A 40 -4.56 -6.68 -9.33
C ASN A 40 -3.33 -7.20 -10.10
N SER A 41 -3.35 -7.05 -11.43
CA SER A 41 -2.19 -7.34 -12.26
C SER A 41 -0.98 -6.46 -11.90
N TRP A 42 -1.24 -5.25 -11.41
CA TRP A 42 -0.21 -4.32 -10.94
C TRP A 42 0.62 -4.89 -9.79
N ASP A 43 -0.01 -5.60 -8.84
CA ASP A 43 0.68 -6.22 -7.71
C ASP A 43 1.69 -7.26 -8.19
N TRP A 44 1.30 -8.04 -9.21
CA TRP A 44 2.17 -9.02 -9.84
C TRP A 44 3.33 -8.38 -10.61
N GLU A 45 3.09 -7.28 -11.32
CA GLU A 45 4.13 -6.55 -12.04
C GLU A 45 5.18 -5.95 -11.10
N LEU A 46 4.78 -5.46 -9.93
CA LEU A 46 5.71 -4.92 -8.92
C LEU A 46 6.65 -5.99 -8.34
N LEU A 47 6.15 -7.23 -8.20
CA LEU A 47 6.92 -8.38 -7.74
C LEU A 47 7.91 -8.91 -8.78
N ARG A 48 7.69 -8.63 -10.08
CA ARG A 48 8.60 -9.09 -11.13
C ARG A 48 9.68 -8.07 -11.41
N THR A 49 10.93 -8.48 -11.24
CA THR A 49 12.08 -7.71 -11.73
C THR A 49 12.04 -7.71 -13.27
N ARG A 50 11.95 -6.54 -13.91
CA ARG A 50 12.12 -6.45 -15.37
C ARG A 50 13.52 -6.99 -15.73
N PRO A 51 13.65 -7.90 -16.71
CA PRO A 51 14.93 -8.55 -17.05
C PRO A 51 16.11 -7.59 -17.27
N SER A 52 15.83 -6.38 -17.77
CA SER A 52 16.84 -5.35 -18.02
C SER A 52 17.52 -4.80 -16.76
N MET A 53 16.87 -4.83 -15.58
CA MET A 53 17.44 -4.30 -14.33
C MET A 53 18.36 -5.28 -13.61
N ILE A 54 18.26 -6.59 -13.91
CA ILE A 54 19.09 -7.64 -13.30
C ILE A 54 20.56 -7.53 -13.78
N SER A 55 20.78 -7.05 -15.01
CA SER A 55 22.12 -6.96 -15.61
C SER A 55 23.04 -5.90 -14.98
N LEU A 56 22.53 -5.00 -14.13
CA LEU A 56 23.27 -3.84 -13.60
C LEU A 56 23.67 -3.97 -12.13
N GLY A 57 23.52 -5.15 -11.50
CA GLY A 57 23.97 -5.38 -10.12
C GLY A 57 23.26 -4.55 -9.04
N LYS A 58 22.18 -3.84 -9.40
CA LYS A 58 21.38 -3.07 -8.45
C LYS A 58 20.49 -4.05 -7.67
N ARG A 59 20.78 -4.26 -6.37
CA ARG A 59 19.81 -4.85 -5.42
C ARG A 59 18.52 -4.06 -5.57
N SER A 60 17.51 -4.72 -6.11
CA SER A 60 16.26 -4.08 -6.48
C SER A 60 15.37 -3.99 -5.24
N ASP A 61 15.78 -3.19 -4.25
CA ASP A 61 14.94 -2.90 -3.08
C ASP A 61 13.59 -2.37 -3.60
N PRO A 62 12.45 -2.96 -3.20
CA PRO A 62 11.16 -2.47 -3.64
C PRO A 62 10.95 -1.03 -3.21
N ARG A 63 10.50 -0.19 -4.16
CA ARG A 63 10.10 1.20 -3.86
C ARG A 63 8.95 1.25 -2.84
N TYR A 64 8.08 0.23 -2.87
CA TYR A 64 6.94 0.08 -1.96
C TYR A 64 7.04 -1.27 -1.27
N LYS A 65 7.15 -1.28 0.06
CA LYS A 65 7.28 -2.52 0.85
C LYS A 65 5.95 -3.20 1.15
N ILE A 66 4.83 -2.48 0.97
CA ILE A 66 3.46 -2.95 1.09
C ILE A 66 2.82 -2.79 -0.29
N LEU A 67 2.10 -3.81 -0.75
CA LEU A 67 1.34 -3.77 -2.00
C LEU A 67 -0.10 -3.35 -1.77
N GLY A 68 -0.78 -2.98 -2.85
CA GLY A 68 -2.16 -2.51 -2.85
C GLY A 68 -2.37 -1.50 -3.97
N ALA A 69 -3.39 -1.75 -4.80
CA ALA A 69 -3.79 -0.84 -5.87
C ALA A 69 -5.15 -0.17 -5.58
N ASP A 70 -5.98 -0.77 -4.72
CA ASP A 70 -7.27 -0.23 -4.30
C ASP A 70 -7.64 -0.72 -2.91
N ILE A 71 -8.58 0.00 -2.28
CA ILE A 71 -9.13 -0.32 -0.97
C ILE A 71 -10.63 -0.04 -0.90
N ALA A 72 -11.30 -0.73 0.02
CA ALA A 72 -12.59 -0.34 0.57
C ALA A 72 -12.54 -0.43 2.09
N GLY A 73 -13.09 0.55 2.78
CA GLY A 73 -13.00 0.64 4.23
C GLY A 73 -13.76 1.81 4.80
N ARG A 74 -13.35 2.23 5.99
CA ARG A 74 -13.95 3.33 6.72
C ARG A 74 -12.91 4.35 7.13
N VAL A 75 -13.20 5.63 7.00
CA VAL A 75 -12.32 6.72 7.45
C VAL A 75 -12.16 6.63 8.97
N ASP A 76 -10.92 6.51 9.42
CA ASP A 76 -10.53 6.46 10.82
C ASP A 76 -10.19 7.86 11.35
N SER A 77 -9.34 8.59 10.62
CA SER A 77 -8.98 9.99 10.91
C SER A 77 -8.68 10.78 9.64
N VAL A 78 -8.68 12.10 9.73
CA VAL A 78 -8.46 13.02 8.61
C VAL A 78 -7.46 14.11 8.98
N GLY A 79 -6.69 14.56 8.00
CA GLY A 79 -5.85 15.75 8.12
C GLY A 79 -6.67 17.05 8.25
N ARG A 80 -6.04 18.11 8.77
CA ARG A 80 -6.72 19.38 9.09
C ARG A 80 -7.34 20.09 7.88
N ASP A 81 -6.79 19.86 6.69
CA ASP A 81 -7.19 20.51 5.44
C ASP A 81 -8.21 19.68 4.65
N VAL A 82 -8.48 18.44 5.07
CA VAL A 82 -9.53 17.61 4.49
C VAL A 82 -10.91 18.17 4.84
N LYS A 83 -11.72 18.47 3.83
CA LYS A 83 -13.09 19.00 3.99
C LYS A 83 -14.21 18.08 3.50
N LYS A 84 -13.86 17.06 2.72
CA LYS A 84 -14.83 16.18 2.04
C LYS A 84 -15.19 14.93 2.84
N PHE A 85 -14.33 14.52 3.75
CA PHE A 85 -14.45 13.28 4.50
C PHE A 85 -14.37 13.56 6.00
N GLN A 86 -14.99 12.69 6.77
CA GLN A 86 -14.94 12.69 8.23
C GLN A 86 -14.79 11.27 8.78
N PRO A 87 -14.28 11.10 10.01
CA PRO A 87 -14.25 9.80 10.67
C PRO A 87 -15.62 9.12 10.65
N GLY A 88 -15.64 7.85 10.27
CA GLY A 88 -16.86 7.05 10.16
C GLY A 88 -17.42 6.89 8.74
N ASP A 89 -16.99 7.70 7.77
CA ASP A 89 -17.43 7.59 6.38
C ASP A 89 -16.96 6.30 5.73
N GLU A 90 -17.82 5.66 4.93
CA GLU A 90 -17.46 4.50 4.13
C GLU A 90 -16.90 4.96 2.78
N VAL A 91 -15.71 4.46 2.44
CA VAL A 91 -14.94 4.93 1.28
C VAL A 91 -14.34 3.75 0.51
N PHE A 92 -14.15 3.97 -0.78
CA PHE A 92 -13.36 3.10 -1.65
C PHE A 92 -12.57 3.97 -2.64
N GLY A 93 -11.48 3.44 -3.18
CA GLY A 93 -10.66 4.18 -4.14
C GLY A 93 -9.40 3.44 -4.55
N ASP A 94 -8.73 3.99 -5.56
CA ASP A 94 -7.43 3.53 -6.03
C ASP A 94 -6.28 4.20 -5.23
N LEU A 95 -5.12 3.54 -5.18
CA LEU A 95 -3.94 3.96 -4.43
C LEU A 95 -2.77 4.42 -5.32
N CYS A 96 -2.96 4.70 -6.61
CA CYS A 96 -1.86 5.02 -7.53
C CYS A 96 -1.00 6.22 -7.08
N ASN A 97 -1.56 7.15 -6.31
CA ASN A 97 -0.87 8.31 -5.74
C ASN A 97 -0.91 8.35 -4.21
N SER A 98 -1.14 7.22 -3.56
CA SER A 98 -1.34 7.15 -2.10
C SER A 98 -0.69 5.90 -1.52
N GLY A 99 -0.22 5.97 -0.28
CA GLY A 99 0.54 4.89 0.37
C GLY A 99 1.80 5.39 1.06
#